data_AF-Q1I178-F1
#
_entry.id   AF-Q1I178-F1
#
_cell.length_a   1.000
_cell.length_b   1.000
_cell.length_c   1.000
_cell.angle_alpha   90.00
_cell.angle_beta   90.00
_cell.angle_gamma   90.00
#
_symmetry.space_group_name_H-M   'P 1'
#
loop_
_entity.id
_entity.type
_entity.pdbx_description
1 polymer ?
#
loop_
_entity_poly.entity_id
_entity_poly.type
_entity_poly.pdbx_seq_one_letter_code
_entity_poly.pdbx_strand_id
1 'polypeptide(L)' 'IGMVAECKDGYLVGDDGCKMHCFTRPGHYCASECSRVKGKDGYCYAWLACYCYNMPNWAPIWNSATNSCGKGK' A
#
# COMPACT_ATOMS: atom_id res chain seq x y z
N ILE A 1 19.23 22.54 -3.54
CA ILE A 1 19.42 21.09 -3.33
C ILE A 1 18.03 20.48 -3.40
N GLY A 2 17.69 19.83 -4.51
CA GLY A 2 16.36 19.25 -4.70
C GLY A 2 16.14 18.15 -3.68
N MET A 3 15.04 18.22 -2.95
CA MET A 3 14.69 17.20 -1.95
C MET A 3 14.53 15.89 -2.70
N VAL A 4 15.50 14.98 -2.60
CA VAL A 4 15.29 13.58 -2.99
C VAL A 4 14.31 13.06 -1.95
N ALA A 5 13.01 13.20 -2.24
CA ALA A 5 11.99 12.52 -1.47
C ALA A 5 12.31 11.04 -1.63
N GLU A 6 12.84 10.43 -0.58
CA GLU A 6 13.04 8.99 -0.57
C GLU A 6 11.67 8.35 -0.77
N CYS A 7 11.53 7.74 -1.94
CA CYS A 7 10.35 7.05 -2.36
C CYS A 7 10.53 5.56 -2.07
N LYS A 8 9.46 4.90 -1.68
CA LYS A 8 9.40 3.47 -1.47
C LYS A 8 8.22 2.86 -2.21
N ASP A 9 8.36 1.58 -2.49
CA ASP A 9 7.32 0.73 -3.04
C ASP A 9 6.87 -0.28 -1.98
N GLY A 10 5.64 -0.76 -2.07
CA GLY A 10 5.17 -1.77 -1.12
C GLY A 10 3.67 -2.01 -1.16
N TYR A 11 3.25 -3.03 -0.42
CA TYR A 11 1.84 -3.33 -0.20
C TYR A 11 1.24 -2.31 0.77
N LEU A 12 0.06 -1.78 0.47
CA LEU A 12 -0.68 -0.97 1.44
C LEU A 12 -1.13 -1.82 2.62
N VAL A 13 -1.14 -1.21 3.80
CA VAL A 13 -1.73 -1.78 5.02
C VAL A 13 -3.05 -1.07 5.32
N GLY A 14 -4.09 -1.84 5.63
CA GLY A 14 -5.39 -1.34 6.07
C GLY A 14 -5.41 -1.02 7.57
N ASP A 15 -6.51 -0.41 8.03
CA ASP A 15 -6.71 -0.09 9.46
C ASP A 15 -6.78 -1.35 10.34
N ASP A 16 -7.10 -2.50 9.74
CA ASP A 16 -7.11 -3.81 10.35
C ASP A 16 -5.70 -4.44 10.49
N GLY A 17 -4.65 -3.74 10.04
CA GLY A 17 -3.28 -4.24 10.03
C GLY A 17 -3.00 -5.28 8.95
N CYS A 18 -3.98 -5.59 8.11
CA CYS A 18 -3.84 -6.50 6.99
C CYS A 18 -3.36 -5.78 5.74
N LYS A 19 -2.87 -6.55 4.75
CA LYS A 19 -2.67 -5.99 3.41
C LYS A 19 -4.01 -5.51 2.86
N MET A 20 -4.03 -4.34 2.24
CA MET A 20 -5.24 -3.82 1.60
C MET A 20 -5.66 -4.75 0.45
N HIS A 21 -6.80 -5.42 0.60
CA HIS A 21 -7.30 -6.39 -0.38
C HIS A 21 -7.90 -5.71 -1.62
N CYS A 22 -7.81 -6.39 -2.77
CA CYS A 22 -8.34 -5.90 -4.04
C CYS A 22 -9.15 -6.94 -4.84
N PHE A 23 -9.38 -8.15 -4.30
CA PHE A 23 -10.03 -9.26 -5.00
C PHE A 23 -11.44 -8.93 -5.56
N THR A 24 -12.24 -8.14 -4.85
CA THR A 24 -13.60 -7.76 -5.27
C THR A 24 -13.70 -6.28 -5.68
N ARG A 25 -12.56 -5.62 -5.86
CA ARG A 25 -12.49 -4.18 -6.09
C ARG A 25 -12.31 -3.89 -7.58
N PRO A 26 -12.78 -2.73 -8.07
CA PRO A 26 -12.59 -2.36 -9.47
C PRO A 26 -11.09 -2.29 -9.82
N GLY A 27 -10.74 -2.51 -11.08
CA GLY A 27 -9.32 -2.62 -11.51
C GLY A 27 -8.45 -1.40 -11.18
N HIS A 28 -9.04 -0.20 -11.08
CA HIS A 28 -8.37 1.05 -10.71
C HIS A 28 -8.34 1.32 -9.20
N TYR A 29 -8.85 0.40 -8.37
CA TYR A 29 -8.94 0.60 -6.92
C TYR A 29 -7.56 0.81 -6.29
N CYS A 30 -6.58 -0.05 -6.61
CA CYS A 30 -5.25 0.08 -6.04
C CYS A 30 -4.56 1.37 -6.48
N ALA A 31 -4.62 1.73 -7.77
CA ALA A 31 -4.10 3.01 -8.25
C ALA A 31 -4.72 4.21 -7.51
N SER A 32 -6.02 4.15 -7.22
CA SER A 32 -6.72 5.18 -6.45
C SER A 32 -6.24 5.25 -4.99
N GLU A 33 -6.14 4.10 -4.30
CA GLU A 33 -5.65 4.07 -2.91
C GLU A 33 -4.18 4.48 -2.81
N CYS A 34 -3.33 4.09 -3.76
CA CYS A 34 -1.95 4.54 -3.85
C CYS A 34 -1.86 6.06 -4.05
N SER A 35 -2.71 6.62 -4.90
CA SER A 35 -2.76 8.08 -5.11
C SER A 35 -3.13 8.85 -3.84
N ARG A 36 -4.00 8.28 -2.98
CA ARG A 36 -4.39 8.88 -1.69
C ARG A 36 -3.21 9.01 -0.73
N VAL A 37 -2.27 8.06 -0.77
CA VAL A 37 -1.02 8.12 0.01
C VAL A 37 0.14 8.78 -0.76
N LYS A 38 -0.16 9.56 -1.81
CA LYS A 38 0.81 10.25 -2.68
C LYS A 38 1.76 9.31 -3.45
N GLY A 39 1.38 8.05 -3.62
CA GLY A 39 2.01 7.14 -4.57
C GLY A 39 1.70 7.53 -6.02
N LYS A 40 2.57 7.10 -6.94
CA LYS A 40 2.45 7.41 -8.37
C LYS A 40 1.42 6.52 -9.07
N ASP A 41 1.41 5.24 -8.71
CA ASP A 41 0.52 4.24 -9.29
C ASP A 41 0.42 3.01 -8.38
N GLY A 42 -0.48 2.09 -8.70
CA GLY A 42 -0.52 0.77 -8.06
C GLY A 42 -1.44 -0.22 -8.72
N TYR A 43 -1.22 -1.48 -8.41
CA TYR A 43 -1.86 -2.61 -9.07
C TYR A 43 -2.36 -3.66 -8.07
N CYS A 44 -3.32 -4.45 -8.55
CA CYS A 44 -3.87 -5.60 -7.87
C CYS A 44 -3.44 -6.86 -8.62
N TYR A 45 -2.52 -7.66 -8.06
CA TYR A 45 -2.11 -8.90 -8.70
C TYR A 45 -1.60 -9.92 -7.68
N ALA A 46 -0.39 -9.70 -7.15
CA ALA A 46 0.21 -10.61 -6.19
C ALA A 46 -0.54 -10.55 -4.85
N TRP A 47 -0.85 -11.73 -4.30
CA TRP A 47 -1.54 -11.89 -3.01
C TRP A 47 -2.92 -11.22 -2.93
N LEU A 48 -3.51 -10.84 -4.07
CA LEU A 48 -4.77 -10.10 -4.13
C LEU A 48 -4.75 -8.85 -3.24
N ALA A 49 -3.59 -8.21 -3.14
CA ALA A 49 -3.34 -7.03 -2.34
C ALA A 49 -2.86 -5.86 -3.21
N CYS A 50 -3.21 -4.64 -2.81
CA CYS A 50 -2.75 -3.45 -3.49
C CYS A 50 -1.27 -3.20 -3.24
N TYR A 51 -0.49 -3.19 -4.31
CA TYR A 51 0.91 -2.79 -4.31
C TYR A 51 1.06 -1.43 -4.99
N CYS A 52 1.77 -0.51 -4.33
CA CYS A 52 1.96 0.85 -4.79
C CYS A 52 3.42 1.14 -5.13
N TYR A 53 3.60 2.05 -6.09
CA TYR A 53 4.90 2.53 -6.54
C TYR A 53 5.12 4.00 -6.17
N ASN A 54 6.37 4.34 -5.85
CA ASN A 54 6.85 5.71 -5.64
C ASN A 54 6.05 6.47 -4.59
N MET A 55 5.75 5.81 -3.47
CA MET A 55 5.13 6.47 -2.32
C MET A 55 6.19 7.17 -1.48
N PRO A 56 5.84 8.27 -0.79
CA PRO A 56 6.74 8.86 0.20
C PRO A 56 7.07 7.89 1.33
N ASN A 57 8.25 8.03 1.95
CA ASN A 57 8.66 7.19 3.08
C ASN A 57 7.68 7.14 4.27
N TRP A 58 6.87 8.18 4.48
CA TRP A 58 5.85 8.21 5.54
C TRP A 58 4.61 7.35 5.23
N ALA A 59 4.41 6.92 3.98
CA ALA A 59 3.22 6.16 3.60
C ALA A 59 3.19 4.81 4.34
N PRO A 60 2.02 4.43 4.91
CA PRO A 60 1.91 3.17 5.63
C PRO A 60 1.97 2.00 4.64
N ILE A 61 2.96 1.13 4.82
CA ILE A 61 3.12 -0.11 4.05
C ILE A 61 3.10 -1.30 4.99
N TRP A 62 2.58 -2.41 4.48
CA TRP A 62 2.58 -3.67 5.19
C TRP A 62 4.00 -4.22 5.30
N ASN A 63 4.37 -4.69 6.49
CA ASN A 63 5.63 -5.36 6.77
C ASN A 63 5.35 -6.66 7.52
N SER A 64 5.97 -7.76 7.09
CA SER A 64 5.79 -9.09 7.71
C SER A 64 6.25 -9.11 9.17
N ALA A 65 7.28 -8.35 9.52
CA ALA A 65 7.85 -8.30 10.88
C ALA A 65 6.90 -7.62 11.88
N THR A 66 6.09 -6.67 11.43
CA THR A 66 5.15 -5.91 12.26
C THR A 66 3.69 -6.21 11.90
N ASN A 67 3.43 -7.33 11.23
CA ASN A 67 2.10 -7.69 10.78
C ASN A 67 1.15 -7.91 11.97
N SER A 68 0.10 -7.09 12.05
CA SER A 68 -0.97 -7.18 13.05
C SER A 68 -2.27 -7.75 12.47
N CYS A 69 -2.28 -8.15 11.19
CA CYS A 69 -3.44 -8.77 10.56
C CYS A 69 -3.96 -9.96 11.37
N GLY A 70 -5.24 -9.90 11.74
CA GLY A 70 -5.91 -10.96 12.49
C GLY A 70 -5.45 -11.12 13.95
N LYS A 71 -4.61 -10.23 14.48
CA LYS A 71 -4.15 -10.34 15.88
C LYS A 71 -5.16 -9.89 16.93
N GLY A 72 -6.34 -9.40 16.52
CA GLY A 72 -7.29 -8.78 17.44
C GLY A 72 -6.74 -7.44 17.96
N LYS A 73 -7.59 -6.42 18.06
CA LYS A 73 -7.23 -5.19 18.79
C LYS A 73 -7.13 -5.49 20.29
#